data_AF-A0A7H8SQD0-F1
#
_entry.id   AF-A0A7H8SQD0-F1
#
_cell.length_a   1.000
_cell.length_b   1.000
_cell.length_c   1.000
_cell.angle_alpha   90.00
_cell.angle_beta   90.00
_cell.angle_gamma   90.00
#
_symmetry.space_group_name_H-M   'P 1'
#
loop_
_entity.id
_entity.type
_entity.pdbx_description
1 polymer ?
#
loop_
_entity_poly.entity_id
_entity_poly.type
_entity_poly.pdbx_seq_one_letter_code
_entity_poly.pdbx_strand_id
1 'polypeptide(L)'
;MKLLSFILLFVSCSCFALSSEEFDKQYQNLNGELNKAVINNMIYSKDYDDKKIPLSEKIESKSKWCDLTKTRINLLDFVIQNFSSYKEWVKKNNLDDDSSLDDFNKFYENQQKSYIGCMAGLEELKMGQKID
;
A
#
# COMPACT_ATOMS: atom_id res chain seq x y z
N MET A 1 -16.13 35.35 42.07
CA MET A 1 -14.87 34.92 41.44
C MET A 1 -14.52 33.55 42.01
N LYS A 2 -14.33 32.44 41.30
CA LYS A 2 -14.32 32.10 39.87
C LYS A 2 -14.93 30.69 39.79
N LEU A 3 -15.88 30.50 38.87
CA LEU A 3 -16.30 29.19 38.37
C LEU A 3 -15.05 28.49 37.84
N LEU A 4 -14.66 27.36 38.42
CA LEU A 4 -13.71 26.46 37.76
C LEU A 4 -14.52 25.57 36.82
N SER A 5 -14.53 26.03 35.57
CA SER A 5 -15.15 25.39 34.42
C SER A 5 -14.65 23.96 34.26
N PHE A 6 -15.56 23.00 34.42
CA PHE A 6 -15.46 21.70 33.76
C PHE A 6 -15.63 21.93 32.26
N ILE A 7 -14.52 22.10 31.54
CA ILE A 7 -14.55 22.04 30.07
C ILE A 7 -14.36 20.58 29.67
N LEU A 8 -15.47 20.01 29.24
CA LEU A 8 -15.63 18.77 28.52
C LEU A 8 -14.62 18.68 27.35
N LEU A 9 -13.60 17.84 27.47
CA LEU A 9 -12.83 17.34 26.33
C LEU A 9 -13.61 16.19 25.66
N PHE A 10 -14.80 16.49 25.14
CA PHE A 10 -15.37 15.70 24.07
C PHE A 10 -14.67 16.11 22.78
N VAL A 11 -13.47 15.58 22.53
CA VAL A 11 -13.03 15.39 21.15
C VAL A 11 -13.86 14.23 20.64
N SER A 12 -15.09 14.52 20.23
CA SER A 12 -15.87 13.58 19.44
C SER A 12 -15.03 13.31 18.20
N CYS A 13 -14.42 12.13 18.18
CA CYS A 13 -13.79 11.51 17.03
C CYS A 13 -14.90 11.42 15.98
N SER A 14 -15.07 12.51 15.24
CA SER A 14 -16.05 12.62 14.17
C SER A 14 -15.39 11.88 13.02
N CYS A 15 -15.42 10.56 13.13
CA CYS A 15 -15.03 9.63 12.09
C CYS A 15 -16.12 9.77 11.01
N PHE A 16 -16.05 10.87 10.26
CA PHE A 16 -16.87 11.04 9.06
C PHE A 16 -16.36 10.00 8.09
N ALA A 17 -17.03 8.85 8.08
CA ALA A 17 -16.84 7.85 7.05
C ALA A 17 -17.00 8.56 5.69
N LEU A 18 -16.06 8.32 4.78
CA LEU A 18 -16.15 8.82 3.41
C LEU A 18 -17.53 8.50 2.85
N SER A 19 -18.09 9.41 2.05
CA SER A 19 -19.28 9.06 1.28
C SER A 19 -18.98 7.88 0.35
N SER A 20 -20.01 7.11 -0.02
CA SER A 20 -19.83 5.96 -0.92
C SER A 20 -19.16 6.33 -2.25
N GLU A 21 -19.42 7.53 -2.77
CA GLU A 21 -18.81 8.02 -4.02
C GLU A 21 -17.34 8.40 -3.82
N GLU A 22 -17.01 9.10 -2.73
CA GLU A 22 -15.62 9.46 -2.42
C GLU A 22 -14.77 8.22 -2.17
N PHE A 23 -15.31 7.23 -1.44
CA PHE A 23 -14.65 5.96 -1.24
C PHE A 23 -14.41 5.23 -2.56
N ASP A 24 -15.45 5.06 -3.39
CA ASP A 24 -15.34 4.35 -4.68
C ASP A 24 -14.29 4.99 -5.58
N LYS A 25 -14.31 6.32 -5.72
CA LYS A 25 -13.34 7.04 -6.54
C LYS A 25 -11.90 6.87 -6.06
N GLN A 26 -11.66 6.99 -4.76
CA GLN A 26 -10.32 6.82 -4.19
C GLN A 26 -9.84 5.37 -4.28
N TYR A 27 -10.72 4.41 -3.98
CA TYR A 27 -10.43 2.98 -4.12
C TYR A 27 -10.06 2.64 -5.57
N GLN A 28 -10.85 3.07 -6.55
CA GLN A 28 -10.57 2.84 -7.97
C GLN A 28 -9.26 3.47 -8.41
N ASN A 29 -8.94 4.68 -7.94
CA ASN A 29 -7.66 5.32 -8.25
C ASN A 29 -6.47 4.50 -7.72
N LEU A 30 -6.49 4.15 -6.43
CA LEU A 30 -5.41 3.39 -5.79
C LEU A 30 -5.27 1.98 -6.39
N ASN A 31 -6.39 1.32 -6.69
CA ASN A 31 -6.39 0.03 -7.37
C ASN A 31 -5.85 0.14 -8.80
N GLY A 32 -6.15 1.24 -9.50
CA GLY A 32 -5.59 1.55 -10.80
C GLY A 32 -4.07 1.77 -10.77
N GLU A 33 -3.56 2.45 -9.73
CA GLU A 33 -2.12 2.61 -9.50
C GLU A 33 -1.45 1.26 -9.22
N LEU A 34 -2.06 0.42 -8.37
CA LEU A 34 -1.58 -0.93 -8.11
C LEU A 34 -1.53 -1.78 -9.39
N ASN A 35 -2.58 -1.76 -10.21
CA ASN A 35 -2.61 -2.49 -11.48
C ASN A 35 -1.50 -2.05 -12.44
N LYS A 36 -1.24 -0.74 -12.55
CA LYS A 36 -0.11 -0.23 -13.33
C LYS A 36 1.23 -0.72 -12.78
N ALA A 37 1.39 -0.74 -11.46
CA ALA A 37 2.61 -1.22 -10.82
C ALA A 37 2.81 -2.74 -11.02
N VAL A 38 1.74 -3.53 -10.99
CA VAL A 38 1.76 -4.97 -11.33
C VAL A 38 2.25 -5.17 -12.76
N ILE A 39 1.65 -4.47 -13.74
CA ILE A 39 2.04 -4.59 -15.15
C ILE A 39 3.52 -4.18 -15.34
N ASN A 40 3.92 -3.05 -14.76
CA ASN A 40 5.33 -2.63 -14.82
C ASN A 40 6.24 -3.68 -14.18
N ASN A 41 5.87 -4.21 -13.02
CA ASN A 41 6.66 -5.25 -12.40
C ASN A 41 6.75 -6.50 -13.29
N MET A 42 5.67 -6.94 -13.94
CA MET A 42 5.73 -8.05 -14.91
C MET A 42 6.64 -7.77 -16.11
N ILE A 43 6.67 -6.54 -16.63
CA ILE A 43 7.52 -6.16 -17.77
C ILE A 43 9.02 -6.17 -17.39
N TYR A 44 9.35 -5.71 -16.18
CA TYR A 44 10.73 -5.48 -15.75
C TYR A 44 11.26 -6.51 -14.74
N SER A 45 10.39 -7.34 -14.17
CA SER A 45 10.79 -8.57 -13.47
C SER A 45 11.15 -9.59 -14.53
N LYS A 46 12.42 -9.99 -14.53
CA LYS A 46 12.83 -11.14 -15.33
C LYS A 46 13.23 -12.23 -14.36
N ASP A 47 12.90 -13.45 -14.73
CA ASP A 47 13.47 -14.62 -14.09
C ASP A 47 14.87 -14.81 -14.68
N TYR A 48 15.87 -14.70 -13.82
CA TYR A 48 17.25 -14.61 -14.26
C TYR A 48 18.01 -15.87 -13.87
N ASP A 49 17.54 -17.01 -14.39
CA ASP A 49 18.33 -18.24 -14.37
C ASP A 49 19.62 -18.03 -15.18
N ASP A 50 20.74 -18.09 -14.46
CA ASP A 50 22.11 -18.38 -14.93
C ASP A 50 22.83 -17.41 -15.89
N LYS A 51 22.37 -16.17 -16.10
CA LYS A 51 23.12 -15.15 -16.88
C LYS A 51 23.69 -14.02 -16.02
N LYS A 52 24.89 -13.53 -16.36
CA LYS A 52 25.42 -12.26 -15.83
C LYS A 52 24.50 -11.11 -16.26
N ILE A 53 23.63 -10.68 -15.35
CA ILE A 53 22.73 -9.55 -15.55
C ILE A 53 23.50 -8.24 -15.30
N PRO A 54 23.38 -7.23 -16.18
CA PRO A 54 23.88 -5.89 -15.91
C PRO A 54 23.31 -5.33 -14.59
N LEU A 55 24.14 -4.60 -13.83
CA LEU A 55 23.71 -3.99 -12.56
C LEU A 55 22.54 -3.03 -12.75
N SER A 56 22.50 -2.30 -13.87
CA SER A 56 21.39 -1.41 -14.24
C SER A 56 20.05 -2.14 -14.33
N GLU A 57 20.00 -3.32 -14.96
CA GLU A 57 18.79 -4.13 -15.07
C GLU A 57 18.36 -4.70 -13.70
N LYS A 58 19.32 -5.08 -12.84
CA LYS A 58 19.01 -5.49 -11.46
C LYS A 58 18.40 -4.35 -10.65
N ILE A 59 18.95 -3.14 -10.76
CA ILE A 59 18.44 -1.95 -10.09
C ILE A 59 17.03 -1.62 -10.60
N GLU A 60 16.80 -1.65 -11.91
CA GLU A 60 15.49 -1.38 -12.49
C GLU A 60 14.46 -2.40 -12.00
N SER A 61 14.78 -3.69 -12.09
CA SER A 61 13.91 -4.77 -11.65
C SER A 61 13.54 -4.64 -10.16
N LYS A 62 14.55 -4.41 -9.30
CA LYS A 62 14.35 -4.18 -7.86
C LYS A 62 13.51 -2.93 -7.60
N SER A 63 13.76 -1.84 -8.33
CA SER A 63 12.96 -0.61 -8.21
C SER A 63 11.49 -0.86 -8.51
N LYS A 64 11.16 -1.60 -9.58
CA LYS A 64 9.76 -1.91 -9.90
C LYS A 64 9.11 -2.83 -8.88
N TRP A 65 9.86 -3.73 -8.25
CA TRP A 65 9.35 -4.53 -7.13
C TRP A 65 9.03 -3.64 -5.91
N CYS A 66 9.88 -2.66 -5.60
CA CYS A 66 9.63 -1.73 -4.51
C CYS A 66 8.40 -0.83 -4.80
N ASP A 67 8.27 -0.34 -6.03
CA ASP A 67 7.11 0.47 -6.47
C ASP A 67 5.79 -0.33 -6.35
N LEU A 68 5.78 -1.60 -6.77
CA LEU A 68 4.65 -2.51 -6.60
C LEU A 68 4.30 -2.70 -5.12
N THR A 69 5.31 -2.96 -4.28
CA THR A 69 5.05 -3.19 -2.86
C THR A 69 4.50 -1.92 -2.20
N LYS A 70 5.01 -0.74 -2.56
CA LYS A 70 4.53 0.56 -2.05
C LYS A 70 3.09 0.85 -2.43
N THR A 71 2.74 0.69 -3.70
CA THR A 71 1.36 0.92 -4.18
C THR A 71 0.36 -0.03 -3.52
N ARG A 72 0.77 -1.29 -3.27
CA ARG A 72 -0.03 -2.24 -2.49
C ARG A 72 -0.23 -1.78 -1.05
N ILE A 73 0.82 -1.33 -0.37
CA ILE A 73 0.72 -0.77 0.99
C ILE A 73 -0.26 0.40 1.00
N ASN A 74 -0.18 1.32 0.04
CA ASN A 74 -1.08 2.49 -0.01
C ASN A 74 -2.55 2.08 -0.14
N LEU A 75 -2.87 1.10 -1.00
CA LEU A 75 -4.24 0.61 -1.13
C LEU A 75 -4.71 -0.07 0.16
N LEU A 76 -3.87 -0.90 0.77
CA LEU A 76 -4.19 -1.58 2.02
C LEU A 76 -4.40 -0.59 3.17
N ASP A 77 -3.55 0.43 3.28
CA ASP A 77 -3.67 1.51 4.28
C ASP A 77 -5.02 2.21 4.17
N PHE A 78 -5.41 2.57 2.94
CA PHE A 78 -6.69 3.19 2.66
C PHE A 78 -7.88 2.29 3.03
N VAL A 79 -7.81 1.00 2.67
CA VAL A 79 -8.86 0.02 3.01
C VAL A 79 -8.95 -0.19 4.52
N ILE A 80 -7.83 -0.31 5.23
CA ILE A 80 -7.80 -0.46 6.70
C ILE A 80 -8.45 0.74 7.39
N GLN A 81 -8.08 1.97 6.97
CA GLN A 81 -8.64 3.21 7.53
C GLN A 81 -10.14 3.38 7.23
N ASN A 82 -10.64 2.74 6.16
CA ASN A 82 -12.02 2.88 5.68
C ASN A 82 -12.74 1.52 5.58
N PHE A 83 -12.42 0.59 6.47
CA PHE A 83 -12.81 -0.82 6.32
C PHE A 83 -14.32 -1.06 6.24
N SER A 84 -15.11 -0.29 7.01
CA SER A 84 -16.57 -0.37 6.94
C SER A 84 -17.09 -0.02 5.54
N SER A 85 -16.61 1.10 4.97
CA SER A 85 -16.95 1.53 3.61
C SER A 85 -16.48 0.52 2.55
N TYR A 86 -15.32 -0.13 2.78
CA TYR A 86 -14.85 -1.21 1.91
C TYR A 86 -15.82 -2.40 1.89
N LYS A 87 -16.27 -2.91 3.05
CA LYS A 87 -17.21 -4.04 3.07
C LYS A 87 -18.57 -3.70 2.44
N GLU A 88 -19.04 -2.46 2.62
CA GLU A 88 -20.24 -1.97 1.91
C GLU A 88 -20.02 -1.94 0.40
N TRP A 89 -18.87 -1.44 -0.05
CA TRP A 89 -18.50 -1.40 -1.46
C TRP A 89 -18.38 -2.80 -2.07
N VAL A 90 -17.75 -3.76 -1.39
CA VAL A 90 -17.66 -5.18 -1.78
C VAL A 90 -19.07 -5.75 -2.00
N LYS A 91 -19.97 -5.56 -1.02
CA LYS A 91 -21.35 -6.03 -1.10
C LYS A 91 -22.10 -5.40 -2.27
N LYS A 92 -21.97 -4.08 -2.46
CA LYS A 92 -22.60 -3.34 -3.56
C LYS A 92 -22.16 -3.85 -4.94
N ASN A 93 -20.90 -4.28 -5.06
CA ASN A 93 -20.33 -4.79 -6.30
C ASN A 93 -20.45 -6.32 -6.45
N ASN A 94 -21.18 -6.99 -5.57
CA ASN A 94 -21.38 -8.44 -5.58
C ASN A 94 -20.05 -9.23 -5.64
N LEU A 95 -19.06 -8.76 -4.89
CA LEU A 95 -17.76 -9.42 -4.74
C LEU A 95 -17.80 -10.36 -3.53
N ASP A 96 -17.17 -11.51 -3.67
CA ASP A 96 -16.98 -12.46 -2.57
C ASP A 96 -15.66 -12.16 -1.85
N ASP A 97 -15.76 -11.50 -0.70
CA ASP A 97 -14.66 -11.21 0.20
C ASP A 97 -15.17 -11.40 1.63
N ASP A 98 -14.68 -12.44 2.29
CA ASP A 98 -14.94 -12.79 3.68
C ASP A 98 -13.82 -12.31 4.63
N SER A 99 -12.83 -11.58 4.08
CA SER A 99 -11.67 -11.12 4.84
C SER A 99 -12.09 -10.16 5.95
N SER A 100 -11.44 -10.31 7.10
CA SER A 100 -11.61 -9.48 8.28
C SER A 100 -10.59 -8.34 8.30
N LEU A 101 -10.83 -7.33 9.14
CA LEU A 101 -9.86 -6.25 9.36
C LEU A 101 -8.52 -6.78 9.87
N ASP A 102 -8.52 -7.86 10.66
CA ASP A 102 -7.30 -8.51 11.15
C ASP A 102 -6.49 -9.14 10.00
N ASP A 103 -7.16 -9.74 9.01
CA ASP A 103 -6.49 -10.28 7.82
C ASP A 103 -5.82 -9.16 7.01
N PHE A 104 -6.51 -8.03 6.83
CA PHE A 104 -5.94 -6.85 6.17
C PHE A 104 -4.73 -6.29 6.93
N ASN A 105 -4.81 -6.15 8.26
CA ASN A 105 -3.70 -5.68 9.08
C ASN A 105 -2.48 -6.61 9.01
N LYS A 106 -2.69 -7.93 9.14
CA LYS A 106 -1.62 -8.92 9.00
C LYS A 106 -0.95 -8.83 7.64
N PHE A 107 -1.75 -8.71 6.57
CA PHE A 107 -1.20 -8.59 5.23
C PHE A 107 -0.44 -7.26 5.05
N TYR A 108 -0.98 -6.15 5.55
CA TYR A 108 -0.34 -4.84 5.54
C TYR A 108 1.02 -4.85 6.22
N GLU A 109 1.13 -5.40 7.43
CA GLU A 109 2.41 -5.51 8.15
C GLU A 109 3.45 -6.31 7.37
N ASN A 110 3.03 -7.42 6.74
CA ASN A 110 3.91 -8.22 5.90
C ASN A 110 4.38 -7.46 4.66
N GLN A 111 3.49 -6.67 4.03
CA GLN A 111 3.86 -5.81 2.91
C GLN A 111 4.79 -4.68 3.34
N GLN A 112 4.56 -4.04 4.49
CA GLN A 112 5.46 -3.02 5.03
C GLN A 112 6.88 -3.57 5.25
N LYS A 113 7.01 -4.73 5.91
CA LYS A 113 8.31 -5.40 6.10
C LYS A 113 8.99 -5.70 4.76
N SER A 114 8.21 -6.19 3.79
CA SER A 114 8.71 -6.49 2.44
C SER A 114 9.20 -5.23 1.72
N TYR A 115 8.50 -4.09 1.87
CA TYR A 115 8.89 -2.82 1.27
C TYR A 115 10.18 -2.27 1.88
N ILE A 116 10.31 -2.30 3.21
CA ILE A 116 11.54 -1.90 3.91
C ILE A 116 12.73 -2.72 3.41
N GLY A 117 12.60 -4.04 3.38
CA GLY A 117 13.65 -4.92 2.85
C GLY A 117 13.94 -4.70 1.37
N CYS A 118 12.91 -4.36 0.57
CA CYS A 118 13.10 -4.01 -0.84
C CYS A 118 13.95 -2.75 -1.00
N MET A 119 13.61 -1.69 -0.27
CA MET A 119 14.30 -0.40 -0.34
C MET A 119 15.75 -0.51 0.10
N ALA A 120 16.02 -1.21 1.21
CA ALA A 120 17.39 -1.48 1.66
C ALA A 120 18.23 -2.16 0.57
N GLY A 121 17.72 -3.24 -0.03
CA GLY A 121 18.43 -3.94 -1.11
C GLY A 121 18.58 -3.08 -2.39
N LEU A 122 17.63 -2.18 -2.68
CA LEU A 122 17.75 -1.26 -3.80
C LEU A 122 18.87 -0.22 -3.56
N GLU A 123 18.98 0.29 -2.34
CA GLU A 123 20.05 1.22 -1.95
C GLU A 123 21.43 0.56 -2.01
N GLU A 124 21.56 -0.68 -1.55
CA GLU A 124 22.79 -1.47 -1.66
C GLU A 124 23.25 -1.61 -3.11
N LEU A 125 22.35 -1.97 -4.03
CA LEU A 125 22.67 -2.08 -5.46
C LEU A 125 23.13 -0.74 -6.06
N LYS A 126 22.47 0.36 -5.68
CA LYS A 126 22.83 1.71 -6.13
C LYS A 126 24.16 2.19 -5.57
N MET A 127 24.53 1.78 -4.36
CA MET A 127 25.85 2.09 -3.78
C MET A 127 26.96 1.32 -4.49
N GLY A 128 26.74 0.05 -4.84
CA GLY A 128 27.68 -0.74 -5.66
C GLY A 128 27.97 -0.08 -7.01
N GLN A 129 26.97 0.54 -7.64
CA GLN A 129 27.13 1.28 -8.90
C GLN A 129 28.06 2.50 -8.80
N LYS A 130 28.23 3.10 -7.60
CA LYS A 130 29.07 4.29 -7.42
C LYS A 130 30.56 3.97 -7.24
N ILE A 131 30.89 2.70 -7.04
CA ILE A 131 32.25 2.23 -6.73
C ILE A 131 32.95 1.71 -7.99
N ASP A 132 32.19 1.37 -9.04
CA ASP A 132 32.65 1.05 -10.39
C ASP A 132 32.78 2.32 -11.27
#